data_AF-A0A7S2URF7-F1
#
_entry.id   AF-A0A7S2URF7-F1
#
_cell.length_a   1.000
_cell.length_b   1.000
_cell.length_c   1.000
_cell.angle_alpha   90.00
_cell.angle_beta   90.00
_cell.angle_gamma   90.00
#
_symmetry.space_group_name_H-M   'P 1'
#
loop_
_entity.id
_entity.type
_entity.pdbx_description
1 polymer ?
#
loop_
_entity_poly.entity_id
_entity_poly.type
_entity_poly.pdbx_seq_one_letter_code
_entity_poly.pdbx_strand_id
1 'polypeptide(L)'
;RVEQDAPIFFKSALIEQAEEWGTHTKLISTKEKGGVRYSIPKGFPYFNIEWLSGGFAQMIETASFPKDFGVDTIAGMMDMEPLSFNRKRKSSHDEERKAVIEFC
;
A
#
# COMPACT_ATOMS: atom_id res chain seq x y z
N ARG A 1 10.58 15.20 -3.11
CA ARG A 1 11.18 14.51 -4.28
C ARG A 1 11.13 12.98 -4.17
N VAL A 2 11.04 12.41 -2.96
CA VAL A 2 10.83 10.96 -2.68
C VAL A 2 9.59 10.39 -3.40
N GLU A 3 8.58 11.22 -3.65
CA GLU A 3 7.35 10.83 -4.35
C GLU A 3 7.58 10.29 -5.76
N GLN A 4 8.65 10.72 -6.45
CA GLN A 4 8.94 10.24 -7.81
C GLN A 4 9.44 8.80 -7.82
N ASP A 5 10.07 8.35 -6.73
CA ASP A 5 10.62 7.02 -6.59
C ASP A 5 9.58 6.02 -6.04
N ALA A 6 8.44 6.51 -5.54
CA ALA A 6 7.36 5.70 -4.98
C ALA A 6 6.99 4.47 -5.83
N PRO A 7 6.86 4.56 -7.17
CA PRO A 7 6.55 3.40 -7.98
C PRO A 7 7.60 2.29 -7.90
N ILE A 8 8.88 2.62 -7.78
CA ILE A 8 9.97 1.64 -7.69
C ILE A 8 9.91 0.94 -6.33
N PHE A 9 9.75 1.68 -5.24
CA PHE A 9 9.62 1.11 -3.89
C PHE A 9 8.45 0.14 -3.77
N PHE A 10 7.26 0.57 -4.21
CA PHE A 10 6.08 -0.30 -4.17
C PHE A 10 6.20 -1.51 -5.09
N LYS A 11 6.84 -1.37 -6.25
CA LYS A 11 7.09 -2.51 -7.15
C LYS A 11 7.98 -3.55 -6.47
N SER A 12 9.09 -3.14 -5.86
CA SER A 12 10.00 -4.05 -5.15
C SER A 12 9.31 -4.70 -3.96
N ALA A 13 8.65 -3.91 -3.10
CA ALA A 13 7.97 -4.42 -1.91
C ALA A 13 6.86 -5.44 -2.24
N LEU A 14 6.11 -5.24 -3.33
CA LEU A 14 5.06 -6.17 -3.75
C LEU A 14 5.64 -7.50 -4.27
N ILE A 15 6.77 -7.45 -4.99
CA ILE A 15 7.47 -8.65 -5.47
C ILE A 15 8.03 -9.43 -4.27
N GLU A 16 8.73 -8.75 -3.36
CA GLU A 16 9.29 -9.37 -2.14
C GLU A 16 8.20 -9.98 -1.26
N GLN A 17 7.08 -9.28 -1.06
CA GLN A 17 5.93 -9.80 -0.33
C GLN A 17 5.35 -11.06 -1.01
N ALA A 18 5.24 -11.08 -2.35
CA ALA A 18 4.74 -12.26 -3.04
C ALA A 18 5.65 -13.48 -2.80
N GLU A 19 6.97 -13.28 -2.85
CA GLU A 19 7.98 -14.31 -2.64
C GLU A 19 8.04 -14.82 -1.19
N GLU A 20 8.09 -13.93 -0.20
CA GLU A 20 8.20 -14.28 1.23
C GLU A 20 7.04 -15.17 1.69
N TRP A 21 5.83 -14.91 1.18
CA TRP A 21 4.62 -15.62 1.55
C TRP A 21 4.28 -16.77 0.59
N GLY A 22 5.17 -17.08 -0.36
CA GLY A 22 5.02 -18.20 -1.29
C GLY A 22 3.80 -18.09 -2.21
N THR A 23 3.34 -16.87 -2.49
CA THR A 23 2.21 -16.64 -3.39
C THR A 23 2.71 -16.42 -4.81
N HIS A 24 2.00 -16.96 -5.81
CA HIS A 24 2.31 -16.71 -7.23
C HIS A 24 1.54 -15.50 -7.78
N THR A 25 1.15 -14.57 -6.90
CA THR A 25 0.34 -13.42 -7.27
C THR A 25 1.14 -12.48 -8.15
N LYS A 26 0.59 -12.20 -9.34
CA LYS A 26 1.25 -11.33 -10.32
C LYS A 26 0.99 -9.87 -9.99
N LEU A 27 2.04 -9.06 -10.02
CA LEU A 27 1.92 -7.61 -10.05
C LEU A 27 1.24 -7.17 -11.35
N ILE A 28 0.16 -6.39 -11.25
CA ILE A 28 -0.63 -5.91 -12.39
C ILE A 28 -0.49 -4.39 -12.50
N SER A 29 -0.07 -3.90 -13.67
CA SER A 29 -0.15 -2.48 -14.02
C SER A 29 -1.61 -2.08 -14.23
N THR A 30 -2.11 -1.10 -13.48
CA THR A 30 -3.49 -0.58 -13.64
C THR A 30 -3.59 0.42 -14.79
N LYS A 31 -2.46 1.03 -15.20
CA LYS A 31 -2.41 2.05 -16.25
C LYS A 31 -2.90 1.51 -17.60
N GLU A 32 -2.43 0.34 -17.98
CA GLU A 32 -2.71 -0.26 -19.29
C GLU A 32 -4.16 -0.73 -19.42
N LYS A 33 -4.81 -1.06 -18.29
CA LYS A 33 -6.17 -1.60 -18.25
C LYS A 33 -7.24 -0.56 -17.98
N GLY A 34 -6.88 0.70 -17.72
CA GLY A 34 -7.83 1.77 -17.41
C GLY A 34 -8.24 1.82 -15.93
N GLY A 35 -7.40 1.34 -15.01
CA GLY A 35 -7.61 1.39 -13.57
C GLY A 35 -7.93 0.03 -12.94
N VAL A 36 -7.94 0.00 -11.59
CA VAL A 36 -8.08 -1.25 -10.81
C VAL A 36 -9.35 -2.05 -11.12
N ARG A 37 -10.45 -1.37 -11.46
CA ARG A 37 -11.77 -2.00 -11.73
C ARG A 37 -11.75 -2.92 -12.95
N TYR A 38 -10.85 -2.68 -13.89
CA TYR A 38 -10.65 -3.50 -15.09
C TYR A 38 -9.48 -4.49 -14.92
N SER A 39 -8.63 -4.27 -13.92
CA SER A 39 -7.49 -5.13 -13.60
C SER A 39 -7.84 -6.32 -12.72
N ILE A 40 -8.76 -6.14 -11.77
CA ILE A 40 -9.11 -7.15 -10.76
C ILE A 40 -10.56 -7.60 -10.93
N PRO A 41 -10.85 -8.92 -11.00
CA PRO A 41 -12.21 -9.43 -11.05
C PRO A 41 -13.02 -9.07 -9.79
N LYS A 42 -14.34 -8.88 -9.95
CA LYS A 42 -15.23 -8.57 -8.83
C LYS A 42 -15.24 -9.69 -7.80
N GLY A 43 -15.27 -9.32 -6.51
CA GLY A 43 -15.38 -10.26 -5.40
C GLY A 43 -14.05 -10.82 -4.86
N PHE A 44 -12.92 -10.46 -5.47
CA PHE A 44 -11.60 -10.85 -5.00
C PHE A 44 -10.98 -9.77 -4.10
N PRO A 45 -10.31 -10.14 -2.99
CA PRO A 45 -9.53 -9.19 -2.21
C PRO A 45 -8.24 -8.82 -2.95
N TYR A 46 -7.83 -7.55 -2.84
CA TYR A 46 -6.65 -7.03 -3.52
C TYR A 46 -6.03 -5.86 -2.76
N PHE A 47 -4.74 -5.64 -2.99
CA PHE A 47 -4.04 -4.40 -2.70
C PHE A 47 -3.96 -3.55 -3.97
N ASN A 48 -4.15 -2.24 -3.86
CA ASN A 48 -4.04 -1.28 -4.97
C ASN A 48 -3.34 -0.01 -4.50
N ILE A 49 -2.39 0.47 -5.30
CA ILE A 49 -1.71 1.75 -5.12
C ILE A 49 -1.72 2.51 -6.44
N GLU A 50 -2.03 3.82 -6.40
CA GLU A 50 -2.25 4.60 -7.61
C GLU A 50 -1.68 6.02 -7.50
N TRP A 51 -1.09 6.47 -8.59
CA TRP A 51 -0.59 7.83 -8.82
C TRP A 51 -1.29 8.41 -10.05
N LEU A 52 -1.12 9.72 -10.28
CA LEU A 52 -1.65 10.37 -11.49
C LEU A 52 -1.12 9.75 -12.79
N SER A 53 0.07 9.13 -12.76
CA SER A 53 0.72 8.52 -13.92
C SER A 53 0.37 7.05 -14.16
N GLY A 54 -0.43 6.43 -13.28
CA GLY A 54 -0.76 5.00 -13.28
C GLY A 54 -0.64 4.37 -11.88
N GLY A 55 -0.77 3.05 -11.78
CA GLY A 55 -0.71 2.33 -10.51
C GLY A 55 -0.43 0.84 -10.64
N PHE A 56 -0.40 0.18 -9.48
CA PHE A 56 -0.22 -1.26 -9.35
C PHE A 56 -1.36 -1.88 -8.55
N ALA A 57 -1.71 -3.11 -8.91
CA ALA A 57 -2.62 -3.95 -8.14
C ALA A 57 -2.06 -5.36 -8.00
N GLN A 58 -2.35 -5.99 -6.87
CA GLN A 58 -2.02 -7.39 -6.60
C GLN A 58 -3.19 -8.04 -5.87
N MET A 59 -3.62 -9.20 -6.35
CA MET A 59 -4.66 -9.98 -5.69
C MET A 59 -4.11 -10.59 -4.39
N ILE A 60 -4.93 -10.70 -3.35
CA ILE A 60 -4.53 -11.28 -2.08
C ILE A 60 -5.11 -12.70 -2.01
N GLU A 61 -4.25 -13.71 -2.00
CA GLU A 61 -4.68 -15.12 -1.99
C GLU A 61 -4.70 -15.73 -0.59
N THR A 62 -3.98 -15.13 0.36
CA THR A 62 -3.80 -15.68 1.71
C THR A 62 -4.08 -14.63 2.78
N ALA A 63 -4.48 -15.09 3.97
CA ALA A 63 -4.68 -14.22 5.12
C ALA A 63 -3.37 -13.63 5.69
N SER A 64 -2.22 -14.07 5.15
CA SER A 64 -0.89 -13.65 5.61
C SER A 64 -0.43 -12.31 5.03
N PHE A 65 -1.20 -11.69 4.13
CA PHE A 65 -0.86 -10.37 3.60
C PHE A 65 -0.83 -9.32 4.73
N PRO A 66 0.26 -8.55 4.89
CA PRO A 66 0.38 -7.62 6.01
C PRO A 66 -0.66 -6.49 5.96
N LYS A 67 -1.36 -6.25 7.07
CA LYS A 67 -2.43 -5.23 7.15
C LYS A 67 -1.91 -3.80 6.95
N ASP A 68 -0.70 -3.53 7.42
CA ASP A 68 -0.08 -2.21 7.37
C ASP A 68 0.91 -2.07 6.18
N PHE A 69 0.94 -3.03 5.24
CA PHE A 69 1.90 -3.10 4.12
C PHE A 69 2.12 -1.75 3.42
N GLY A 70 1.05 -1.07 3.03
CA GLY A 70 1.14 0.20 2.31
C GLY A 70 1.77 1.31 3.13
N VAL A 71 1.42 1.40 4.42
CA VAL A 71 1.96 2.43 5.31
C VAL A 71 3.41 2.13 5.66
N ASP A 72 3.75 0.86 5.91
CA ASP A 72 5.13 0.44 6.18
C ASP A 72 6.05 0.66 4.98
N THR A 73 5.54 0.45 3.75
CA THR A 73 6.29 0.77 2.52
C THR A 73 6.60 2.26 2.43
N ILE A 74 5.62 3.13 2.76
CA ILE A 74 5.81 4.58 2.78
C ILE A 74 6.77 5.00 3.91
N ALA A 75 6.67 4.37 5.09
CA ALA A 75 7.58 4.63 6.19
C ALA A 75 9.03 4.32 5.80
N GLY A 76 9.26 3.15 5.19
CA GLY A 76 10.58 2.77 4.66
C GLY A 76 11.09 3.75 3.59
N MET A 77 10.21 4.22 2.69
CA MET A 77 10.58 5.26 1.72
C MET A 77 11.01 6.59 2.36
N MET A 78 10.48 6.89 3.54
CA MET A 78 10.75 8.13 4.28
C MET A 78 11.84 7.98 5.35
N ASP A 79 12.55 6.84 5.37
CA ASP A 79 13.51 6.48 6.43
C ASP A 79 12.91 6.55 7.84
N MET A 80 11.61 6.22 7.95
CA MET A 80 10.85 6.16 9.20
C MET A 80 10.69 4.72 9.68
N GLU A 81 10.49 4.55 10.99
CA GLU A 81 10.20 3.24 11.58
C GLU A 81 8.80 2.72 11.13
N PRO A 82 8.71 1.48 10.61
CA PRO A 82 7.43 0.85 10.26
C PRO A 82 6.45 0.78 11.44
N LEU A 83 5.16 0.92 11.16
CA LEU A 83 4.11 0.77 12.16
C LEU A 83 4.02 -0.65 12.69
N SER A 84 4.38 -1.65 11.88
CA SER A 84 4.48 -3.04 12.33
C SER A 84 5.48 -3.24 13.47
N PHE A 85 6.49 -2.37 13.60
CA PHE A 85 7.47 -2.44 14.70
C PHE A 85 6.99 -1.72 15.96
N ASN A 86 6.09 -0.75 15.84
CA ASN A 86 5.68 0.08 16.96
C ASN A 86 4.15 0.04 17.14
N ARG A 87 3.67 -0.55 18.24
CA ARG A 87 2.25 -0.55 18.61
C ARG A 87 1.74 0.89 18.63
N LYS A 88 0.82 1.23 17.71
CA LYS A 88 0.18 2.54 17.55
C LYS A 88 0.03 3.28 18.89
N ARG A 89 0.68 4.44 19.03
CA ARG A 89 0.27 5.42 20.05
C ARG A 89 -1.17 5.80 19.71
N LYS A 90 -2.11 5.46 20.60
CA LYS A 90 -3.49 5.95 20.47
C LYS A 90 -3.46 7.46 20.70
N SER A 91 -3.81 8.23 19.68
CA SER A 91 -4.14 9.64 19.81
C SER A 91 -5.35 9.81 20.71
N SER A 92 -5.42 10.92 21.42
CA SER A 92 -6.64 11.34 22.12
C SER A 92 -7.68 11.83 21.12
N HIS A 93 -8.96 11.77 21.50
CA HIS A 93 -10.05 12.30 20.68
C HIS A 93 -9.89 13.80 20.35
N ASP A 94 -9.29 14.57 21.25
CA ASP A 94 -9.07 16.00 21.03
C ASP A 94 -7.95 16.27 20.02
N GLU A 95 -6.87 15.46 20.04
CA GLU A 95 -5.82 15.52 19.01
C GLU A 95 -6.35 15.14 17.63
N GLU A 96 -7.15 14.09 17.54
CA GLU A 96 -7.81 13.69 16.29
C GLU A 96 -8.73 14.79 15.75
N ARG A 97 -9.55 15.39 16.61
CA ARG A 97 -10.42 16.52 16.24
C ARG A 97 -9.62 17.70 15.72
N LYS A 98 -8.52 18.06 16.38
CA LYS A 98 -7.66 19.17 15.96
C LYS A 98 -7.03 18.90 14.60
N ALA A 99 -6.52 17.69 14.37
CA ALA A 99 -5.92 17.30 13.09
C ALA A 99 -6.93 17.35 11.93
N VAL A 100 -8.18 16.94 12.18
CA VAL A 100 -9.26 17.03 11.18
C VAL A 100 -9.56 18.50 10.83
N ILE A 101 -9.62 19.39 11.82
CA ILE A 101 -9.88 20.82 11.59
C ILE A 101 -8.75 21.48 10.80
N GLU A 102 -7.49 21.14 11.11
CA GLU A 102 -6.32 21.69 10.40
C GLU A 102 -6.23 21.22 8.94
N PHE A 103 -6.76 20.03 8.64
CA PHE A 103 -6.79 19.49 7.28
C PHE A 103 -7.84 20.17 6.38
N CYS A 104 -8.92 20.71 6.96
CA CYS A 104 -10.00 21.39 6.23
C CYS A 104 -9.64 22.82 5.81
#